data_AF-A0A7C4KFU9-F1
#
_entry.id   AF-A0A7C4KFU9-F1
#
_cell.length_a   1.000
_cell.length_b   1.000
_cell.length_c   1.000
_cell.angle_alpha   90.00
_cell.angle_beta   90.00
_cell.angle_gamma   90.00
#
_symmetry.space_group_name_H-M   'P 1'
#
loop_
_entity.id
_entity.type
_entity.pdbx_description
1 polymer ?
#
loop_
_entity_poly.entity_id
_entity_poly.type
_entity_poly.pdbx_seq_one_letter_code
_entity_poly.pdbx_strand_id
1 'polypeptide(L)'
;MISLEIQQRIDYAREIMRQARHLVAFTGAGVSTPSGIPDFRSKGSGLWEQYDPMEVASLTTFRNHPERFWEWKRPLMLKIWDAQPNPAHQALARL
;
A
#
# COMPACT_ATOMS: atom_id res chain seq x y z
N MET A 1 -12.67 -8.48 -19.32
CA MET A 1 -13.06 -7.24 -20.02
C MET A 1 -13.51 -6.26 -18.95
N ILE A 2 -12.91 -5.07 -18.86
CA ILE A 2 -13.41 -4.02 -17.95
C ILE A 2 -14.71 -3.41 -18.51
N SER A 3 -15.58 -2.87 -17.65
CA SER A 3 -16.84 -2.29 -18.10
C SER A 3 -16.59 -1.04 -18.95
N LEU A 4 -17.53 -0.73 -19.86
CA LEU A 4 -17.48 0.49 -20.68
C LEU A 4 -17.34 1.74 -19.82
N GLU A 5 -18.05 1.79 -18.68
CA GLU A 5 -17.96 2.89 -17.71
C GLU A 5 -16.53 3.06 -17.15
N ILE A 6 -15.87 1.96 -16.78
CA ILE A 6 -14.49 2.00 -16.28
C ILE A 6 -13.55 2.49 -17.39
N GLN A 7 -13.72 1.99 -18.62
CA GLN A 7 -12.90 2.43 -19.75
C GLN A 7 -13.02 3.94 -19.99
N GLN A 8 -14.24 4.47 -19.99
CA GLN A 8 -14.48 5.91 -20.13
C GLN A 8 -13.81 6.74 -19.03
N ARG A 9 -13.82 6.26 -17.78
CA ARG A 9 -13.15 6.95 -16.66
C ARG A 9 -11.63 6.92 -16.80
N ILE A 10 -11.06 5.82 -17.29
CA ILE A 10 -9.61 5.71 -17.57
C ILE A 10 -9.22 6.71 -18.67
N ASP A 11 -9.99 6.78 -19.75
CA ASP A 11 -9.72 7.70 -20.85
C ASP A 11 -9.82 9.16 -20.41
N TYR A 12 -10.80 9.49 -19.56
CA TYR A 12 -10.94 10.82 -18.96
C TYR A 12 -9.74 11.17 -18.05
N ALA A 13 -9.32 10.26 -17.18
CA ALA A 13 -8.15 10.47 -16.33
C ALA A 13 -6.87 10.69 -17.15
N ARG A 14 -6.70 9.94 -18.24
CA ARG A 14 -5.58 10.11 -19.18
C ARG A 14 -5.56 11.51 -19.78
N GLU A 15 -6.70 12.05 -20.18
CA GLU A 15 -6.77 13.40 -20.76
C GLU A 15 -6.40 14.48 -19.74
N ILE A 16 -6.92 14.37 -18.51
CA ILE A 16 -6.53 15.26 -17.40
C ILE A 16 -5.01 15.21 -17.18
N MET A 17 -4.43 14.00 -17.16
CA MET A 17 -2.99 13.82 -16.96
C MET A 17 -2.16 14.44 -18.09
N ARG A 18 -2.59 14.36 -19.35
CA ARG A 18 -1.87 14.95 -20.49
C ARG A 18 -1.83 16.47 -20.47
N GLN A 19 -2.86 17.11 -19.92
CA GLN A 19 -2.98 18.56 -19.85
C GLN A 19 -2.34 19.15 -18.57
N ALA A 20 -2.07 18.31 -17.58
CA ALA A 20 -1.51 18.75 -16.31
C ALA A 20 -0.06 19.25 -16.47
N ARG A 21 0.23 20.42 -15.89
CA ARG A 21 1.60 20.95 -15.78
C ARG A 21 2.35 20.37 -14.58
N HIS A 22 1.62 19.86 -13.59
CA HIS A 22 2.19 19.30 -12.37
C HIS A 22 1.27 18.18 -11.88
N LEU A 23 1.81 16.97 -11.75
CA LEU A 23 1.09 15.78 -11.31
C LEU A 23 1.58 15.37 -9.92
N VAL A 24 0.63 15.03 -9.05
CA VAL A 24 0.89 14.51 -7.71
C VAL A 24 0.14 13.19 -7.56
N ALA A 25 0.86 12.13 -7.22
CA ALA A 25 0.29 10.82 -6.94
C ALA A 25 0.16 10.62 -5.42
N PHE A 26 -1.06 10.43 -4.94
CA PHE A 26 -1.32 10.02 -3.56
C PHE A 26 -1.48 8.50 -3.51
N THR A 27 -0.56 7.82 -2.83
CA THR A 27 -0.56 6.36 -2.71
C THR A 27 -0.78 5.92 -1.27
N GLY A 28 -1.44 4.78 -1.09
CA GLY A 28 -1.49 4.06 0.18
C GLY A 28 -0.84 2.68 0.08
N ALA A 29 -0.90 1.90 1.16
CA ALA A 29 -0.34 0.55 1.21
C ALA A 29 -0.81 -0.38 0.06
N GLY A 30 -2.01 -0.15 -0.47
CA GLY A 30 -2.57 -0.88 -1.61
C GLY A 30 -1.68 -0.90 -2.86
N VAL A 31 -0.83 0.12 -3.07
CA VAL A 31 0.11 0.13 -4.21
C VAL A 31 1.17 -0.97 -4.08
N SER A 32 1.48 -1.38 -2.86
CA SER A 32 2.52 -2.35 -2.53
C SER A 32 1.98 -3.77 -2.34
N THR A 33 0.66 -3.99 -2.29
CA THR A 33 0.09 -5.34 -2.15
C THR A 33 0.44 -6.28 -3.30
N PRO A 34 0.51 -5.85 -4.58
CA PRO A 34 0.97 -6.71 -5.66
C PRO A 34 2.47 -7.04 -5.59
N SER A 35 3.23 -6.32 -4.76
CA SER A 35 4.64 -6.63 -4.46
C SER A 35 4.80 -7.62 -3.30
N GLY A 36 3.71 -8.20 -2.79
CA GLY A 36 3.73 -9.16 -1.69
C GLY A 36 3.79 -8.53 -0.29
N ILE A 37 3.72 -7.20 -0.20
CA ILE A 37 3.68 -6.48 1.09
C ILE A 37 2.21 -6.38 1.52
N PRO A 38 1.81 -7.02 2.65
CA PRO A 38 0.42 -6.95 3.10
C PRO A 38 0.05 -5.52 3.45
N ASP A 39 -1.18 -5.12 3.13
CA ASP A 39 -1.74 -3.88 3.65
C ASP A 39 -2.38 -4.09 5.03
N PHE A 40 -2.90 -3.01 5.57
CA PHE A 40 -3.47 -3.01 6.90
C PHE A 40 -4.96 -3.37 6.97
N ARG A 41 -5.73 -3.17 5.88
CA ARG A 41 -7.21 -3.04 5.95
C ARG A 41 -7.98 -3.84 4.90
N SER A 42 -7.31 -4.55 3.99
CA SER A 42 -7.97 -5.38 2.99
C SER A 42 -8.82 -6.46 3.66
N LYS A 43 -10.05 -6.63 3.18
CA LYS A 43 -10.97 -7.64 3.72
C LYS A 43 -10.42 -9.05 3.46
N GLY A 44 -10.32 -9.86 4.51
CA GLY A 44 -9.83 -11.23 4.48
C GLY A 44 -8.31 -11.39 4.47
N SER A 45 -7.53 -10.29 4.42
CA SER A 45 -6.06 -10.36 4.32
C SER A 45 -5.31 -9.23 5.02
N GLY A 46 -5.99 -8.17 5.44
CA GLY A 46 -5.41 -7.00 6.09
C GLY A 46 -4.87 -7.32 7.48
N LEU A 47 -3.73 -6.73 7.84
CA LEU A 47 -3.08 -6.98 9.12
C LEU A 47 -3.98 -6.66 10.33
N TRP A 48 -4.90 -5.71 10.24
CA TRP A 48 -5.80 -5.35 11.34
C TRP A 48 -6.97 -6.31 11.55
N GLU A 49 -7.19 -7.26 10.64
CA GLU A 49 -8.10 -8.38 10.92
C GLU A 49 -7.39 -9.50 11.71
N GLN A 50 -6.05 -9.47 11.78
CA GLN A 50 -5.23 -10.50 12.42
C GLN A 50 -4.61 -10.03 13.74
N TYR A 51 -4.34 -8.73 13.86
CA TYR A 51 -3.68 -8.11 15.01
C TYR A 51 -4.42 -6.85 15.45
N ASP A 52 -4.53 -6.63 16.75
CA ASP A 52 -5.00 -5.33 17.27
C ASP A 52 -3.89 -4.28 17.07
N PRO A 53 -4.11 -3.22 16.26
CA PRO A 53 -3.11 -2.17 16.06
C PRO A 53 -2.71 -1.46 17.36
N MET A 54 -3.59 -1.40 18.36
CA MET A 54 -3.27 -0.80 19.65
C MET A 54 -2.24 -1.62 20.42
N GLU A 55 -2.25 -2.95 20.25
CA GLU A 55 -1.35 -3.88 20.90
C GLU A 55 0.00 -4.04 20.20
N VAL A 56 0.07 -3.85 18.87
CA VAL A 56 1.30 -4.14 18.11
C VAL A 56 1.93 -2.92 17.43
N ALA A 57 1.19 -1.82 17.24
CA ALA A 57 1.61 -0.69 16.42
C ALA A 57 1.28 0.69 17.02
N SER A 58 0.99 0.77 18.33
CA SER A 58 0.77 2.04 19.02
C SER A 58 2.06 2.60 19.65
N LEU A 59 2.11 3.93 19.81
CA LEU A 59 3.20 4.59 20.52
C LEU A 59 3.30 4.12 21.98
N THR A 60 2.15 3.87 22.62
CA THR A 60 2.08 3.37 24.00
C THR A 60 2.73 1.99 24.12
N THR A 61 2.37 1.05 23.24
CA THR A 61 3.01 -0.27 23.20
C THR A 61 4.49 -0.13 22.89
N PHE A 62 4.88 0.67 21.90
CA PHE A 62 6.29 0.82 21.57
C PHE A 62 7.14 1.32 22.75
N ARG A 63 6.58 2.19 23.61
CA ARG A 63 7.27 2.72 24.80
C ARG A 63 7.31 1.75 25.98
N ASN A 64 6.22 1.02 26.22
CA ASN A 64 6.07 0.18 27.41
C ASN A 64 6.42 -1.30 27.16
N HIS A 65 6.22 -1.77 25.93
CA HIS A 65 6.37 -3.15 25.47
C HIS A 65 6.99 -3.21 24.05
N PRO A 66 8.20 -2.65 23.86
CA PRO A 66 8.86 -2.58 22.54
C PRO A 66 9.04 -3.95 21.89
N GLU A 67 9.17 -5.01 22.67
CA GLU A 67 9.27 -6.40 22.20
C GLU A 67 8.06 -6.78 21.33
N ARG A 68 6.84 -6.42 21.73
CA ARG A 68 5.61 -6.75 20.97
C ARG A 68 5.62 -6.10 19.59
N PHE A 69 6.03 -4.83 19.52
CA PHE A 69 6.18 -4.13 18.26
C PHE A 69 7.20 -4.84 17.37
N TRP A 70 8.37 -5.21 17.91
CA TRP A 70 9.42 -5.82 17.12
C TRP A 70 9.12 -7.25 16.69
N GLU A 71 8.49 -8.06 17.54
CA GLU A 71 8.04 -9.42 17.21
C GLU A 71 7.05 -9.39 16.04
N TRP A 72 6.12 -8.44 16.04
CA TRP A 72 5.18 -8.24 14.95
C TRP A 72 5.82 -7.61 13.70
N LYS A 73 6.70 -6.61 13.88
CA LYS A 73 7.27 -5.82 12.78
C LYS A 73 8.40 -6.54 12.04
N ARG A 74 9.24 -7.34 12.70
CA ARG A 74 10.40 -8.00 12.08
C ARG A 74 10.03 -8.89 10.87
N PRO A 75 9.04 -9.79 10.95
CA PRO A 75 8.61 -10.57 9.79
C PRO A 75 8.14 -9.71 8.62
N LEU A 76 7.46 -8.60 8.91
CA LEU A 76 7.02 -7.64 7.88
C LEU A 76 8.22 -6.93 7.22
N MET A 77 9.25 -6.57 8.00
CA MET A 77 10.46 -5.96 7.44
C MET A 77 11.20 -6.90 6.51
N LEU A 78 11.28 -8.20 6.83
CA LEU A 78 11.89 -9.19 5.93
C LEU A 78 11.12 -9.30 4.62
N LYS A 79 9.78 -9.35 4.68
CA LYS A 79 8.95 -9.32 3.45
C LYS A 79 9.17 -8.07 2.61
N ILE A 80 9.31 -6.91 3.26
CA ILE A 80 9.59 -5.64 2.57
C ILE A 80 10.98 -5.65 1.94
N TRP A 81 11.97 -6.22 2.62
CA TRP A 81 13.34 -6.32 2.14
C TRP A 81 13.44 -7.14 0.84
N ASP A 82 12.67 -8.22 0.74
CA ASP A 82 12.66 -9.10 -0.44
C ASP A 82 11.75 -8.59 -1.58
N ALA A 83 10.85 -7.64 -1.29
CA ALA A 83 9.86 -7.16 -2.25
C ALA A 83 10.49 -6.38 -3.42
N GLN A 84 9.91 -6.54 -4.61
CA GLN A 84 10.34 -5.83 -5.82
C GLN A 84 9.25 -4.85 -6.31
N PRO A 85 9.62 -3.74 -6.98
CA PRO A 85 8.66 -2.81 -7.56
C PRO A 85 7.74 -3.50 -8.59
N ASN A 86 6.44 -3.50 -8.33
CA ASN A 86 5.43 -3.96 -9.30
C ASN A 86 5.17 -2.93 -10.43
N PRO A 87 4.38 -3.27 -11.46
CA PRO A 87 4.11 -2.39 -12.59
C PRO A 87 3.55 -1.00 -12.24
N ALA A 88 2.81 -0.85 -11.14
CA ALA A 88 2.31 0.46 -10.72
C ALA A 88 3.45 1.39 -10.29
N HIS A 89 4.42 0.89 -9.52
CA HIS A 89 5.62 1.65 -9.16
C HIS A 89 6.43 2.05 -10.40
N GLN A 90 6.60 1.11 -11.33
CA GLN A 90 7.34 1.36 -12.58
C GLN A 90 6.63 2.38 -13.47
N ALA A 91 5.29 2.36 -13.51
CA ALA A 91 4.50 3.34 -14.24
C ALA A 91 4.67 4.74 -13.64
N LEU A 92 4.51 4.87 -12.31
CA LEU A 92 4.69 6.14 -11.61
C LEU A 92 6.11 6.71 -11.80
N ALA A 93 7.14 5.85 -11.81
CA ALA A 93 8.53 6.28 -12.03
C ALA A 93 8.81 6.78 -13.46
N ARG A 94 7.94 6.50 -14.43
CA ARG A 94 8.08 6.93 -15.83
C ARG A 94 7.22 8.16 -16.20
N LEU A 95 6.36 8.61 -15.28
CA LEU A 95 5.54 9.82 -15.46
C LEU A 95 6.37 11.08 -15.27
#